data_AF-A0A7X7XZK8-F1
#
_entry.id   AF-A0A7X7XZK8-F1
#
_cell.length_a   1.000
_cell.length_b   1.000
_cell.length_c   1.000
_cell.angle_alpha   90.00
_cell.angle_beta   90.00
_cell.angle_gamma   90.00
#
_symmetry.space_group_name_H-M   'P 1'
#
loop_
_entity.id
_entity.type
_entity.pdbx_description
1 polymer ?
#
loop_
_entity_poly.entity_id
_entity_poly.type
_entity_poly.pdbx_seq_one_letter_code
_entity_poly.pdbx_strand_id
1 'polypeptide(L)' 'MPYGEYAECPNCGKVAHGKAEIIANFGFRNMGIFNKIIPQSWCRDCRSKGQKKDDD' A
#
# COMPACT_ATOMS: atom_id res chain seq x y z
N MET A 1 12.05 12.62 -2.93
CA MET A 1 11.36 13.24 -4.08
C MET A 1 9.93 13.55 -3.68
N PRO A 2 9.40 14.72 -4.09
CA PRO A 2 8.17 15.29 -3.55
C PRO A 2 6.95 14.51 -4.04
N TYR A 3 6.24 13.89 -3.11
CA TYR A 3 4.90 13.29 -3.29
C TYR A 3 4.79 12.00 -4.12
N GLY A 4 5.25 10.88 -3.54
CA GLY A 4 4.44 9.65 -3.55
C GLY A 4 4.46 8.80 -4.81
N GLU A 5 5.60 8.69 -5.48
CA GLU A 5 5.79 7.77 -6.62
C GLU A 5 6.63 6.54 -6.25
N TYR A 6 6.76 6.23 -4.97
CA TYR A 6 7.45 5.02 -4.50
C TYR A 6 6.73 4.45 -3.28
N ALA A 7 6.49 3.15 -3.28
CA ALA A 7 6.06 2.40 -2.10
C ALA A 7 6.76 1.05 -2.04
N GLU A 8 7.28 0.70 -0.87
CA GLU A 8 7.89 -0.59 -0.61
C GLU A 8 7.16 -1.29 0.53
N CYS A 9 6.84 -2.57 0.33
CA CYS A 9 6.19 -3.37 1.34
C CYS A 9 7.25 -4.02 2.23
N PRO A 10 7.27 -3.72 3.54
CA PRO A 10 8.28 -4.28 4.45
C PRO A 10 8.09 -5.78 4.74
N ASN A 11 6.95 -6.36 4.34
CA ASN A 11 6.64 -7.77 4.61
C ASN A 11 7.10 -8.69 3.47
N CYS A 12 6.92 -8.28 2.21
CA CYS A 12 7.30 -9.09 1.05
C CYS A 12 8.40 -8.47 0.17
N GLY A 13 8.89 -7.28 0.50
CA GLY A 13 9.86 -6.53 -0.31
C GLY A 13 9.29 -6.05 -1.65
N LYS A 14 7.98 -6.12 -1.88
CA LYS A 14 7.36 -5.65 -3.12
C LYS A 14 7.55 -4.14 -3.23
N VAL A 15 8.08 -3.68 -4.36
CA VAL A 15 8.31 -2.27 -4.65
C VAL A 15 7.35 -1.84 -5.76
N ALA A 16 6.79 -0.64 -5.65
CA ALA A 16 5.96 -0.02 -6.68
C ALA A 16 6.49 1.37 -7.01
N HIS A 17 6.69 1.63 -8.31
CA HIS A 17 7.15 2.90 -8.84
C HIS A 17 6.02 3.59 -9.60
N GLY A 18 5.76 4.84 -9.25
CA GLY A 18 4.68 5.64 -9.83
C GLY A 18 3.29 5.32 -9.26
N LYS A 19 2.36 6.23 -9.52
CA LYS A 19 0.99 6.12 -9.00
C LYS A 19 0.26 4.86 -9.48
N ALA A 20 0.43 4.47 -10.75
CA ALA A 20 -0.29 3.34 -11.33
C ALA A 20 0.03 2.01 -10.60
N GLU A 21 1.32 1.74 -10.38
CA GLU A 21 1.75 0.55 -9.64
C GLU A 21 1.30 0.61 -8.18
N ILE A 22 1.38 1.77 -7.54
CA ILE A 22 0.90 1.95 -6.18
C ILE A 22 -0.60 1.68 -6.10
N ILE A 23 -1.43 2.14 -7.05
CA ILE A 23 -2.88 1.86 -7.09
C ILE A 23 -3.15 0.38 -7.24
N ALA A 24 -2.45 -0.29 -8.17
CA ALA A 24 -2.64 -1.70 -8.44
C ALA A 24 -2.21 -2.56 -7.24
N ASN A 25 -1.00 -2.32 -6.72
CA ASN A 25 -0.31 -3.18 -5.76
C ASN A 25 -0.52 -2.81 -4.29
N PHE A 26 -0.67 -1.53 -3.94
CA PHE A 26 -0.76 -1.07 -2.54
C PHE A 26 -2.12 -0.44 -2.21
N GLY A 27 -2.67 0.32 -3.16
CA GLY A 27 -3.77 1.24 -2.97
C GLY A 27 -3.35 2.54 -2.26
N PHE A 28 -4.22 3.54 -2.36
CA PHE A 28 -4.09 4.78 -1.62
C PHE A 28 -5.08 4.84 -0.47
N ARG A 29 -4.74 5.58 0.59
CA ARG A 29 -5.69 6.00 1.64
C ARG A 29 -5.91 7.50 1.58
N ASN A 30 -7.16 7.90 1.72
CA ASN A 30 -7.51 9.29 1.93
C ASN A 30 -7.34 9.62 3.42
N MET A 31 -6.35 10.45 3.75
CA MET A 31 -6.24 11.08 5.06
C MET A 31 -7.18 12.29 5.07
N GLY A 32 -8.47 12.02 5.32
CA GLY A 32 -9.59 12.96 5.14
C GLY A 32 -9.45 14.32 5.85
N ILE A 33 -8.56 14.45 6.83
CA ILE A 33 -8.28 15.72 7.53
C ILE A 33 -7.51 16.71 6.64
N PHE A 34 -6.66 16.23 5.72
CA PHE A 34 -5.84 17.06 4.83
C PHE A 34 -6.14 16.84 3.35
N ASN A 35 -7.20 16.07 3.04
CA ASN A 35 -7.55 15.62 1.69
C ASN A 35 -6.33 15.03 0.94
N LYS A 36 -5.40 14.44 1.70
CA LYS A 36 -4.11 13.99 1.19
C LYS A 36 -4.20 12.50 0.92
N ILE A 37 -3.98 12.15 -0.34
CA ILE A 37 -3.95 10.77 -0.80
C ILE A 37 -2.52 10.27 -0.62
N ILE A 38 -2.31 9.34 0.31
CA ILE A 38 -0.98 8.76 0.57
C ILE A 38 -0.97 7.26 0.25
N PRO A 39 0.14 6.73 -0.31
CA PRO A 39 0.32 5.31 -0.54
C PRO A 39 0.15 4.53 0.78
N GLN A 40 -0.37 3.31 0.69
CA GLN A 40 -0.28 2.37 1.80
C GLN A 40 1.16 1.87 1.92
N SER A 41 1.62 1.64 3.16
CA SER A 41 2.95 1.07 3.43
C SER A 41 3.00 -0.44 3.19
N TRP A 42 1.86 -1.15 3.18
CA TRP A 42 1.79 -2.59 2.92
C TRP A 42 1.04 -2.86 1.63
N CYS A 43 1.53 -3.80 0.82
CA CYS A 43 0.88 -4.19 -0.42
C CYS A 43 -0.46 -4.92 -0.13
N ARG A 44 -1.36 -4.92 -1.12
CA ARG A 44 -2.66 -5.58 -1.05
C ARG A 44 -2.56 -7.04 -0.63
N ASP A 45 -1.59 -7.78 -1.18
CA ASP A 45 -1.35 -9.18 -0.83
C ASP A 45 -1.07 -9.35 0.66
N CYS A 46 -0.13 -8.58 1.21
CA CYS A 46 0.26 -8.66 2.62
C CYS A 46 -0.86 -8.19 3.54
N ARG A 47 -1.63 -7.16 3.15
CA ARG A 47 -2.80 -6.70 3.90
C ARG A 47 -3.91 -7.75 3.92
N SER A 48 -4.11 -8.48 2.82
CA SER A 48 -5.11 -9.54 2.72
C SER A 48 -4.66 -10.81 3.46
N LYS A 49 -3.37 -11.15 3.41
CA LYS A 49 -2.81 -12.32 4.12
C LYS A 49 -2.85 -12.18 5.64
N GLY A 50 -2.66 -10.97 6.18
CA GLY A 50 -2.76 -10.72 7.62
C GLY A 50 -4.16 -10.92 8.24
N GLN A 51 -5.19 -11.22 7.42
CA GLN A 51 -6.54 -11.53 7.88
C GLN A 51 -6.94 -12.99 7.74
N LYS A 52 -6.04 -13.88 7.33
CA LYS A 52 -6.29 -15.31 7.50
C LYS A 52 -6.10 -15.63 8.98
N LYS A 53 -7.17 -15.49 9.74
CA LYS A 53 -7.36 -16.33 10.93
C LYS A 53 -7.26 -17.77 10.43
N ASP A 54 -6.37 -18.50 11.08
CA ASP A 54 -6.36 -19.95 11.07
C ASP A 54 -7.78 -20.42 11.43
N ASP A 55 -8.54 -20.85 10.44
CA ASP A 55 -9.74 -21.68 10.66
C ASP A 55 -9.32 -23.12 10.33
N ASP A 56 -8.96 -23.81 11.41
CA ASP A 56 -9.10 -25.25 11.73
C ASP A 56 -8.66 -26.30 10.69
#